data_AF-A0A941R2P3-F1
#
_entry.id   AF-A0A941R2P3-F1
#
_cell.length_a   1.000
_cell.length_b   1.000
_cell.length_c   1.000
_cell.angle_alpha   90.00
_cell.angle_beta   90.00
_cell.angle_gamma   90.00
#
_symmetry.space_group_name_H-M   'P 1'
#
loop_
_entity.id
_entity.type
_entity.pdbx_description
1 polymer ?
#
loop_
_entity_poly.entity_id
_entity_poly.type
_entity_poly.pdbx_seq_one_letter_code
_entity_poly.pdbx_strand_id
1 'polypeptide(L)'
;MLDIQFIKENKEAVKQGMLNKGEKSNSLVDEVIEKDEQWRTLVQKVDEIRTESNAKAKQIGALMGQGKKEEAQAIIAETSQLKEDVKELEEELKVLAEEREN
;
A
#
# COMPACT_ATOMS: atom_id res chain seq x y z
N MET A 1 -11.35 -6.66 -16.78
CA MET A 1 -10.76 -5.34 -16.44
C MET A 1 -9.90 -4.88 -17.60
N LEU A 2 -10.03 -3.63 -18.03
CA LEU A 2 -8.99 -3.01 -18.85
C LEU A 2 -7.71 -2.94 -18.01
N ASP A 3 -6.56 -3.17 -18.64
CA ASP A 3 -5.30 -3.11 -17.92
C ASP A 3 -5.07 -1.68 -17.41
N ILE A 4 -4.91 -1.51 -16.10
CA ILE A 4 -4.73 -0.17 -15.51
C ILE A 4 -3.46 0.49 -16.02
N GLN A 5 -2.47 -0.33 -16.41
CA GLN A 5 -1.25 0.13 -17.05
C GLN A 5 -1.55 0.70 -18.43
N PHE A 6 -2.43 0.06 -19.20
CA PHE A 6 -2.90 0.59 -20.47
C PHE A 6 -3.65 1.92 -20.30
N ILE A 7 -4.47 2.05 -19.25
CA ILE A 7 -5.19 3.29 -18.93
C ILE A 7 -4.22 4.42 -18.56
N LYS A 8 -3.16 4.12 -17.79
CA LYS A 8 -2.09 5.08 -17.46
C LYS A 8 -1.31 5.52 -18.70
N GLU A 9 -0.84 4.57 -19.51
CA GLU A 9 -0.02 4.85 -20.70
C GLU A 9 -0.82 5.55 -21.80
N ASN A 10 -2.11 5.24 -21.93
CA ASN A 10 -2.97 5.75 -23.00
C ASN A 10 -4.12 6.61 -22.46
N LYS A 11 -3.87 7.35 -21.37
CA LYS A 11 -4.87 8.17 -20.67
C LYS A 11 -5.69 9.05 -21.61
N GLU A 12 -5.03 9.77 -22.51
CA GLU A 12 -5.73 10.64 -23.48
C GLU A 12 -6.58 9.84 -24.48
N ALA A 13 -6.10 8.70 -24.98
CA ALA A 13 -6.84 7.86 -25.90
C ALA A 13 -8.06 7.20 -25.23
N VAL A 14 -7.95 6.81 -23.95
CA VAL A 14 -9.07 6.27 -23.17
C VAL A 14 -10.10 7.36 -22.90
N LYS A 15 -9.68 8.57 -22.50
CA LYS A 15 -10.59 9.71 -22.31
C LYS A 15 -11.31 10.11 -23.60
N GLN A 16 -10.60 10.15 -24.72
CA GLN A 16 -11.18 10.38 -26.05
C GLN A 16 -12.16 9.27 -26.46
N GLY A 17 -11.83 7.99 -26.18
CA GLY A 17 -12.71 6.85 -26.43
C GLY A 17 -14.01 6.91 -25.60
N MET A 18 -13.94 7.32 -24.34
CA MET A 18 -15.11 7.52 -23.47
C MET A 18 -15.99 8.67 -23.97
N LEU A 19 -15.39 9.80 -24.37
CA LEU A 19 -16.09 10.91 -24.99
C LEU A 19 -16.81 10.48 -26.29
N ASN A 20 -16.13 9.71 -27.15
CA ASN A 20 -16.70 9.18 -28.39
C ASN A 20 -17.84 8.18 -28.14
N LYS A 21 -17.83 7.47 -27.00
CA LYS A 21 -18.92 6.59 -26.56
C LYS A 21 -20.09 7.34 -25.91
N GLY A 22 -19.98 8.66 -25.73
CA GLY A 22 -21.04 9.48 -25.11
C GLY A 22 -21.02 9.46 -23.58
N GLU A 23 -19.95 8.98 -22.95
CA GLU A 23 -19.77 9.15 -21.50
C GLU A 23 -19.42 10.60 -21.16
N LYS A 24 -20.19 11.20 -20.25
CA LYS A 24 -20.03 12.61 -19.84
C LYS A 24 -18.85 12.84 -18.90
N SER A 25 -18.36 11.79 -18.23
CA SER A 25 -17.32 11.91 -17.19
C SER A 25 -16.09 11.12 -17.57
N ASN A 26 -15.07 11.83 -18.07
CA ASN A 26 -13.72 11.28 -18.24
C ASN A 26 -12.92 11.24 -16.92
N SER A 27 -13.46 11.83 -15.84
CA SER A 27 -12.86 11.88 -14.51
C SER A 27 -12.74 10.52 -13.84
N LEU A 28 -13.55 9.53 -14.23
CA LEU A 28 -13.45 8.15 -13.75
C LEU A 28 -12.09 7.53 -14.08
N VAL A 29 -11.47 7.94 -15.20
CA VAL A 29 -10.13 7.49 -15.59
C VAL A 29 -9.09 7.97 -14.59
N ASP A 30 -9.17 9.24 -14.19
CA ASP A 30 -8.25 9.80 -13.19
C ASP A 30 -8.46 9.14 -11.82
N GLU A 31 -9.72 8.94 -11.42
CA GLU A 31 -10.06 8.33 -10.13
C GLU A 31 -9.57 6.87 -10.02
N VAL A 32 -9.74 6.07 -11.08
CA VAL A 32 -9.25 4.69 -11.12
C VAL A 32 -7.71 4.64 -11.07
N ILE A 33 -7.04 5.55 -11.79
CA ILE A 33 -5.58 5.66 -11.74
C ILE A 33 -5.11 6.03 -10.33
N GLU A 34 -5.73 7.03 -9.71
CA GLU A 34 -5.36 7.52 -8.37
C GLU A 34 -5.59 6.44 -7.31
N LYS A 35 -6.72 5.73 -7.35
CA LYS A 35 -7.02 4.61 -6.46
C LYS A 35 -6.02 3.45 -6.62
N ASP A 36 -5.60 3.12 -7.84
CA ASP A 36 -4.56 2.10 -8.06
C ASP A 36 -3.20 2.55 -7.54
N GLU A 37 -2.84 3.82 -7.72
CA GLU A 37 -1.60 4.36 -7.17
C GLU A 37 -1.60 4.36 -5.64
N GLN A 38 -2.71 4.73 -5.01
CA GLN A 38 -2.90 4.63 -3.57
C GLN A 38 -2.76 3.19 -3.10
N TRP A 39 -3.45 2.24 -3.75
CA TRP A 39 -3.35 0.82 -3.43
C TRP A 39 -1.91 0.31 -3.55
N ARG A 40 -1.22 0.59 -4.66
CA ARG A 40 0.19 0.17 -4.85
C ARG A 40 1.13 0.79 -3.82
N THR A 41 0.92 2.06 -3.48
CA THR A 41 1.71 2.76 -2.45
C THR A 41 1.50 2.13 -1.08
N LEU A 42 0.25 1.81 -0.74
CA LEU A 42 -0.10 1.08 0.48
C LEU A 42 0.54 -0.31 0.53
N VAL A 43 0.48 -1.06 -0.58
CA VAL A 43 1.13 -2.39 -0.67
C VAL A 43 2.63 -2.27 -0.41
N GLN A 44 3.30 -1.30 -1.05
CA GLN A 44 4.72 -1.05 -0.81
C GLN A 44 4.99 -0.69 0.65
N LYS A 45 4.21 0.22 1.23
CA LYS A 45 4.38 0.66 2.62
C LYS A 45 4.22 -0.50 3.61
N VAL A 46 3.24 -1.37 3.40
CA VAL A 46 3.03 -2.58 4.21
C VAL A 46 4.23 -3.52 4.11
N ASP A 47 4.75 -3.75 2.90
CA ASP A 47 5.92 -4.60 2.68
C ASP A 47 7.20 -4.02 3.30
N GLU A 48 7.38 -2.70 3.21
CA GLU A 48 8.45 -1.96 3.87
C GLU A 48 8.38 -2.11 5.39
N ILE A 49 7.20 -1.90 6.01
CA ILE A 49 7.05 -2.05 7.45
C ILE A 49 7.27 -3.50 7.89
N ARG A 50 6.83 -4.49 7.11
CA ARG A 50 7.13 -5.91 7.38
C ARG A 50 8.62 -6.19 7.36
N THR A 51 9.31 -5.65 6.36
CA THR A 51 10.77 -5.76 6.24
C THR A 51 11.46 -5.08 7.41
N GLU A 52 11.01 -3.88 7.79
CA GLU A 52 11.54 -3.13 8.92
C GLU A 52 11.30 -3.87 10.25
N SER A 53 10.10 -4.40 10.48
CA SER A 53 9.76 -5.22 11.65
C SER A 53 10.68 -6.45 11.75
N ASN A 54 10.97 -7.11 10.63
CA ASN A 54 11.89 -8.25 10.60
C ASN A 54 13.34 -7.83 10.89
N ALA A 55 13.77 -6.66 10.40
CA ALA A 55 15.07 -6.09 10.70
C ALA A 55 15.20 -5.71 12.19
N LYS A 56 14.19 -5.01 12.73
CA LYS A 56 14.07 -4.67 14.16
C LYS A 56 14.07 -5.92 15.03
N ALA A 57 13.39 -6.99 14.64
CA ALA A 57 13.40 -8.27 15.37
C ALA A 57 14.81 -8.88 15.47
N LYS A 58 15.62 -8.82 14.41
CA LYS A 58 17.04 -9.25 14.45
C LYS A 58 17.87 -8.35 15.37
N GLN A 59 17.65 -7.03 15.34
CA GLN A 59 18.32 -6.09 16.24
C GLN A 59 17.96 -6.34 17.71
N ILE A 60 16.69 -6.63 18.01
CA ILE A 60 16.23 -7.01 19.35
C ILE A 60 16.98 -8.25 19.84
N GLY A 61 17.09 -9.30 19.03
CA GLY A 61 17.83 -10.51 19.38
C GLY A 61 19.30 -10.23 19.70
N ALA A 62 19.95 -9.37 18.89
CA ALA A 62 21.33 -8.95 19.12
C ALA A 62 21.49 -8.13 20.41
N LEU A 63 20.60 -7.16 20.66
CA LEU A 63 20.62 -6.32 21.87
C LEU A 63 20.36 -7.13 23.13
N MET A 64 19.42 -8.08 23.08
CA MET A 64 19.13 -9.01 24.18
C MET A 64 20.35 -9.89 24.49
N GLY A 65 21.07 -10.36 23.46
CA GLY A 65 22.33 -11.09 23.62
C GLY A 65 23.47 -10.25 24.20
N GLN A 66 23.46 -8.93 23.96
CA GLN A 66 24.40 -7.98 24.54
C GLN A 66 24.02 -7.51 25.97
N GLY A 67 22.88 -7.97 26.50
CA GLY A 67 22.38 -7.56 27.82
C GLY A 67 21.68 -6.19 27.85
N LYS A 68 21.50 -5.54 26.69
CA LYS A 68 20.84 -4.23 26.52
C LYS A 68 19.31 -4.37 26.49
N LYS A 69 18.74 -4.84 27.59
CA LYS A 69 17.29 -5.13 27.70
C LYS A 69 16.40 -3.90 27.52
N GLU A 70 16.82 -2.73 28.00
CA GLU A 70 16.05 -1.49 27.89
C GLU A 70 15.91 -1.03 26.43
N GLU A 71 17.00 -1.04 25.66
CA GLU A 71 16.97 -0.72 24.22
C GLU A 71 16.12 -1.75 23.44
N ALA A 72 16.24 -3.03 23.78
CA ALA A 72 15.43 -4.08 23.17
C ALA A 72 13.92 -3.90 23.45
N GLN A 73 13.54 -3.53 24.68
CA GLN A 73 12.14 -3.28 25.04
C GLN A 73 11.55 -2.09 24.30
N ALA A 74 12.32 -1.01 24.12
CA ALA A 74 11.88 0.14 23.33
C ALA A 74 11.56 -0.26 21.87
N ILE A 75 12.45 -1.03 21.23
CA ILE A 75 12.24 -1.49 19.86
C ILE A 75 11.09 -2.50 19.77
N ILE A 76 10.87 -3.35 20.78
CA ILE A 76 9.71 -4.26 20.85
C ILE A 76 8.40 -3.48 20.90
N ALA A 77 8.35 -2.38 21.66
CA ALA A 77 7.18 -1.51 21.73
C ALA A 77 6.88 -0.86 20.37
N GLU A 78 7.90 -0.27 19.72
CA GLU A 78 7.77 0.26 18.36
C GLU A 78 7.32 -0.81 17.35
N THR A 79 7.91 -2.00 17.41
CA THR A 79 7.59 -3.10 16.49
C THR A 79 6.17 -3.61 16.70
N SER A 80 5.65 -3.57 17.93
CA SER A 80 4.26 -3.94 18.23
C SER A 80 3.28 -2.93 17.64
N GLN A 81 3.58 -1.63 17.76
CA GLN A 81 2.77 -0.57 17.14
C GLN A 81 2.76 -0.71 15.62
N LEU A 82 3.94 -0.90 15.00
CA LEU A 82 4.07 -1.09 13.56
C LEU A 82 3.29 -2.32 13.04
N LYS A 83 3.19 -3.39 13.85
CA LYS A 83 2.38 -4.56 13.49
C LYS A 83 0.88 -4.28 13.53
N GLU A 84 0.45 -3.40 14.42
CA GLU A 84 -0.95 -2.96 14.51
C GLU A 84 -1.28 -2.06 13.31
N ASP A 85 -0.41 -1.08 13.02
CA ASP A 85 -0.54 -0.22 11.83
C ASP A 85 -0.57 -1.05 10.54
N VAL A 86 0.29 -2.07 10.42
CA VAL A 86 0.28 -2.98 9.25
C VAL A 86 -1.05 -3.70 9.11
N LYS A 87 -1.67 -4.15 10.20
CA LYS A 87 -2.97 -4.82 10.12
C LYS A 87 -4.05 -3.87 9.61
N GLU A 88 -4.09 -2.63 10.11
CA GLU A 88 -5.05 -1.63 9.62
C GLU A 88 -4.82 -1.33 8.13
N LEU A 89 -3.56 -1.14 7.73
CA LEU A 89 -3.21 -0.89 6.32
C LEU A 89 -3.52 -2.10 5.42
N GLU A 90 -3.38 -3.33 5.91
CA GLU A 90 -3.77 -4.55 5.18
C GLU A 90 -5.29 -4.65 5.01
N GLU A 91 -6.06 -4.21 6.00
CA GLU A 91 -7.51 -4.17 5.93
C GLU A 91 -7.98 -3.10 4.93
N GLU A 92 -7.37 -1.90 4.96
CA GLU A 92 -7.59 -0.84 3.98
C GLU A 92 -7.20 -1.29 2.56
N LEU A 93 -6.08 -2.00 2.41
CA LEU A 93 -5.68 -2.59 1.13
C LEU A 93 -6.69 -3.58 0.58
N LYS A 94 -7.32 -4.36 1.47
CA LYS A 94 -8.32 -5.34 1.08
C LYS A 94 -9.59 -4.64 0.60
N VAL A 95 -10.02 -3.59 1.30
CA VAL A 95 -11.15 -2.75 0.89
C VAL A 95 -10.86 -2.09 -0.47
N LEU A 96 -9.69 -1.45 -0.64
CA LEU A 96 -9.31 -0.86 -1.93
C LEU A 96 -9.22 -1.90 -3.06
N ALA A 97 -8.77 -3.12 -2.77
CA ALA A 97 -8.73 -4.20 -3.75
C ALA A 97 -10.14 -4.62 -4.18
N GLU A 98 -11.08 -4.74 -3.24
CA GLU A 98 -12.49 -5.05 -3.51
C GLU A 98 -13.19 -3.90 -4.27
N GLU A 99 -12.86 -2.64 -3.97
CA GLU A 99 -13.33 -1.47 -4.71
C GLU A 99 -12.74 -1.38 -6.13
N ARG A 100 -11.53 -1.92 -6.35
CA ARG A 100 -10.91 -1.97 -7.69
C ARG A 100 -11.48 -3.10 -8.55
N GLU A 101 -11.98 -4.17 -7.93
CA GLU A 101 -12.58 -5.31 -8.65
C GLU A 101 -14.06 -5.12 -9.01
N ASN A 102 -14.79 -4.26 -8.31
CA ASN A 102 -16.21 -3.92 -8.60
C ASN A 102 -16.35 -2.76 -9.59
#